data_AF-A0A3A5W8S8-F1
#
_entry.id   AF-A0A3A5W8S8-F1
#
_cell.length_a   1.000
_cell.length_b   1.000
_cell.length_c   1.000
_cell.angle_alpha   90.00
_cell.angle_beta   90.00
_cell.angle_gamma   90.00
#
_symmetry.space_group_name_H-M   'P 1'
#
loop_
_entity.id
_entity.type
_entity.pdbx_description
1 polymer ?
#
loop_
_entity_poly.entity_id
_entity_poly.type
_entity_poly.pdbx_seq_one_letter_code
_entity_poly.pdbx_strand_id
1 'polypeptide(L)'
;MARKKKEKIIVKLDLPKDDSTLTKLYAILAVSIFLGLASFTFWVTNSHFTTAPNGQPLFVNTVCKYDPNYIPTFVDNESCPILKDEPDILVMEPEDNWMEFLRLGQMFDVPGMDENISDVRPPQPLVGTCDVETAVPSDYSFILYDPEGKEIARYSGNTYANGDKCELFVDNMEKGNLYQLVIISEEEVQDATYRLEMDYYDGVPENMNNKSQWIGPEVNLGGLSLRPTIFLNFFGIGFFITFWPASFYWDKVKEKTNRMEEKFPDFLRDLAEYWKGGLSMTVAVQTLATSEYGALNHEVKKMSDQLSWGVAFGDVIEMFAARVGTPLVQRAISLISEANRAGGKISDILVTAANDSREIKFLEGERKRSISSYISVIWTSYGVFLGVIVVLAKVFIPAIAGSNSEPGDDGDAGGGQQLGNMVIRNIEPLFFLTIFYYGVTMQALGNGSMAGLMATGRFTSGMKHSGLMILMAILCFNIIVFSPDLIGITTLPALKPAAGTFSP
;
A
#
# COMPACT_ATOMS: atom_id res chain seq x y z
N MET A 1 44.61 -33.32 -58.30
CA MET A 1 43.71 -32.96 -57.18
C MET A 1 43.95 -31.50 -56.80
N ALA A 2 43.02 -30.61 -57.14
CA ALA A 2 43.09 -29.19 -56.79
C ALA A 2 42.69 -28.99 -55.31
N ARG A 3 43.57 -28.36 -54.53
CA ARG A 3 43.38 -28.10 -53.10
C ARG A 3 42.46 -26.89 -52.92
N LYS A 4 41.19 -27.12 -52.55
CA LYS A 4 40.20 -26.07 -52.25
C LYS A 4 40.74 -25.13 -51.17
N LYS A 5 40.83 -23.84 -51.49
CA LYS A 5 41.12 -22.74 -50.57
C LYS A 5 39.94 -22.64 -49.59
N LYS A 6 40.19 -22.84 -48.29
CA LYS A 6 39.17 -22.64 -47.25
C LYS A 6 38.93 -21.13 -47.12
N GLU A 7 37.78 -20.65 -47.56
CA GLU A 7 37.32 -19.30 -47.20
C GLU A 7 37.07 -19.26 -45.69
N LYS A 8 37.78 -18.36 -45.01
CA LYS A 8 37.55 -18.07 -43.59
C LYS A 8 36.17 -17.43 -43.48
N ILE A 9 35.22 -18.16 -42.90
CA ILE A 9 33.95 -17.58 -42.45
C ILE A 9 34.31 -16.63 -41.30
N ILE A 10 34.34 -15.33 -41.59
CA ILE A 10 34.46 -14.30 -40.57
C ILE A 10 33.08 -14.18 -39.95
N VAL A 11 32.86 -14.88 -38.84
CA VAL A 11 31.67 -14.68 -38.01
C VAL A 11 31.80 -13.29 -37.42
N LYS A 12 31.08 -12.32 -37.99
CA LYS A 12 30.85 -11.04 -37.33
C LYS A 12 30.02 -11.35 -36.09
N LEU A 13 30.69 -11.53 -34.95
CA LEU A 13 30.05 -11.41 -33.66
C LEU A 13 29.60 -9.95 -33.57
N ASP A 14 28.33 -9.69 -33.87
CA ASP A 14 27.63 -8.50 -33.41
C ASP A 14 27.68 -8.57 -31.87
N LEU A 15 28.79 -8.10 -31.30
CA LEU A 15 28.81 -7.66 -29.92
C LEU A 15 27.64 -6.70 -29.80
N PRO A 16 26.69 -6.92 -28.87
CA PRO A 16 25.55 -6.04 -28.73
C PRO A 16 26.11 -4.63 -28.55
N LYS A 17 25.87 -3.79 -29.57
CA LYS A 17 26.06 -2.35 -29.52
C LYS A 17 25.57 -1.90 -28.15
N ASP A 18 26.39 -1.17 -27.39
CA ASP A 18 26.07 -0.66 -26.04
C ASP A 18 24.69 0.00 -26.05
N ASP A 19 23.65 -0.79 -25.84
CA ASP A 19 22.29 -0.31 -25.89
C ASP A 19 22.01 0.22 -24.50
N SER A 20 22.22 1.52 -24.36
CA SER A 20 21.93 2.25 -23.13
C SER A 20 20.54 1.93 -22.55
N THR A 21 19.60 1.50 -23.41
CA THR A 21 18.26 1.04 -23.03
C THR A 21 18.29 -0.27 -22.26
N LEU A 22 19.06 -1.25 -22.72
CA LEU A 22 19.19 -2.57 -22.09
C LEU A 22 19.98 -2.46 -20.78
N THR A 23 21.05 -1.66 -20.76
CA THR A 23 21.83 -1.39 -19.53
C THR A 23 20.98 -0.72 -18.46
N LYS A 24 20.15 0.27 -18.83
CA LYS A 24 19.19 0.90 -17.92
C LYS A 24 18.13 -0.10 -17.41
N LEU A 25 17.63 -0.97 -18.27
CA LEU A 25 16.68 -2.00 -17.88
C LEU A 25 17.29 -2.95 -16.83
N TYR A 26 18.52 -3.44 -17.05
CA TYR A 26 19.19 -4.31 -16.09
C TYR A 26 19.49 -3.62 -14.76
N ALA A 27 19.87 -2.34 -14.78
CA ALA A 27 20.06 -1.56 -13.57
C ALA A 27 18.73 -1.43 -12.77
N ILE A 28 17.62 -1.11 -13.45
CA ILE A 28 16.30 -1.03 -12.83
C ILE A 28 15.90 -2.38 -12.24
N LEU A 29 16.07 -3.48 -13.00
CA LEU A 29 15.76 -4.83 -12.53
C LEU A 29 16.58 -5.20 -11.29
N ALA A 30 17.89 -4.94 -11.28
CA ALA A 30 18.75 -5.25 -10.14
C ALA A 30 18.32 -4.52 -8.86
N VAL A 31 18.04 -3.21 -8.97
CA VAL A 31 17.56 -2.40 -7.84
C VAL A 31 16.17 -2.86 -7.37
N SER A 32 15.25 -3.09 -8.31
CA SER A 32 13.89 -3.57 -8.03
C SER A 32 13.88 -4.93 -7.33
N ILE A 33 14.71 -5.88 -7.78
CA ILE A 33 14.81 -7.21 -7.16
C ILE A 33 15.39 -7.09 -5.74
N PHE A 34 16.43 -6.27 -5.55
CA PHE A 34 17.02 -6.07 -4.22
C PHE A 34 16.02 -5.49 -3.23
N LEU A 35 15.31 -4.42 -3.61
CA LEU A 35 14.29 -3.79 -2.76
C LEU A 35 13.07 -4.71 -2.55
N GLY A 36 12.67 -5.46 -3.57
CA GLY A 36 11.61 -6.45 -3.48
C GLY A 36 11.95 -7.57 -2.49
N LEU A 37 13.16 -8.13 -2.57
CA LEU A 37 13.65 -9.14 -1.63
C LEU A 37 13.74 -8.60 -0.20
N ALA A 38 14.21 -7.37 -0.01
CA ALA A 38 14.22 -6.74 1.31
C ALA A 38 12.81 -6.61 1.90
N SER A 39 11.82 -6.24 1.08
CA SER A 39 10.41 -6.17 1.49
C SER A 39 9.87 -7.55 1.87
N PHE A 40 10.20 -8.59 1.09
CA PHE A 40 9.84 -9.96 1.44
C PHE A 40 10.53 -10.45 2.71
N THR A 41 11.79 -10.08 2.94
CA THR A 41 12.49 -10.40 4.19
C THR A 41 11.75 -9.81 5.38
N PHE A 42 11.43 -8.50 5.33
CA PHE A 42 10.68 -7.85 6.40
C PHE A 42 9.33 -8.52 6.65
N TRP A 43 8.58 -8.81 5.58
CA TRP A 43 7.32 -9.55 5.64
C TRP A 43 7.47 -10.92 6.30
N VAL A 44 8.42 -11.76 5.84
CA VAL A 44 8.64 -13.11 6.38
C VAL A 44 8.99 -13.03 7.86
N THR A 45 9.92 -12.15 8.25
CA THR A 45 10.40 -12.04 9.64
C THR A 45 9.33 -11.55 10.63
N ASN A 46 8.32 -10.83 10.15
CA ASN A 46 7.18 -10.36 10.95
C ASN A 46 5.96 -11.30 10.87
N SER A 47 5.93 -12.19 9.87
CA SER A 47 4.82 -13.11 9.68
C SER A 47 4.85 -14.27 10.68
N HIS A 48 3.68 -14.88 10.89
CA HIS A 48 3.53 -16.09 11.71
C HIS A 48 4.33 -17.30 11.19
N PHE A 49 4.91 -17.24 9.98
CA PHE A 49 5.75 -18.32 9.44
C PHE A 49 7.10 -18.48 10.14
N THR A 50 7.62 -17.40 10.74
CA THR A 50 8.92 -17.39 11.42
C THR A 50 8.80 -16.90 12.85
N THR A 51 7.90 -17.51 13.61
CA THR A 51 7.82 -17.29 15.06
C THR A 51 8.90 -18.08 15.78
N ALA A 52 9.52 -17.47 16.78
CA ALA A 52 10.45 -18.15 17.67
C ALA A 52 9.69 -19.00 18.70
N PRO A 53 10.39 -19.90 19.43
CA PRO A 53 9.79 -20.69 20.52
C PRO A 53 9.08 -19.85 21.59
N ASN A 54 9.53 -18.62 21.81
CA ASN A 54 8.90 -17.66 22.73
C ASN A 54 7.59 -17.04 22.23
N GLY A 55 7.11 -17.41 21.03
CA GLY A 55 5.84 -16.94 20.46
C GLY A 55 5.93 -15.60 19.72
N GLN A 56 7.02 -14.84 19.88
CA GLN A 56 7.20 -13.57 19.19
C GLN A 56 7.70 -13.75 17.74
N PRO A 57 7.40 -12.81 16.83
CA PRO A 57 8.00 -12.81 15.50
C PRO A 57 9.52 -12.70 15.55
N LEU A 58 10.21 -13.33 14.60
CA LEU A 58 11.67 -13.26 14.49
C LEU A 58 12.18 -11.80 14.38
N PHE A 59 11.41 -10.92 13.76
CA PHE A 59 11.71 -9.49 13.69
C PHE A 59 11.93 -8.86 15.07
N VAL A 60 10.99 -9.08 16.00
CA VAL A 60 11.03 -8.52 17.34
C VAL A 60 12.25 -9.05 18.10
N ASN A 61 12.45 -10.37 18.10
CA ASN A 61 13.61 -10.99 18.74
C ASN A 61 14.94 -10.47 18.18
N THR A 62 15.01 -10.21 16.87
CA THR A 62 16.24 -9.71 16.23
C THR A 62 16.50 -8.24 16.58
N VAL A 63 15.47 -7.39 16.56
CA VAL A 63 15.60 -5.96 16.84
C VAL A 63 15.87 -5.69 18.33
N CYS A 64 15.13 -6.37 19.21
CA CYS A 64 15.27 -6.25 20.66
C CYS A 64 16.39 -7.13 21.25
N LYS A 65 17.03 -7.98 20.42
CA LYS A 65 18.11 -8.91 20.82
C LYS A 65 17.70 -9.89 21.92
N TYR A 66 16.45 -10.33 21.91
CA TYR A 66 15.97 -11.34 22.86
C TYR A 66 16.47 -12.75 22.50
N ASP A 67 16.63 -13.59 23.52
CA ASP A 67 16.86 -15.02 23.33
C ASP A 67 15.57 -15.68 22.80
N PRO A 68 15.59 -16.39 21.66
CA PRO A 68 14.42 -17.07 21.11
C PRO A 68 13.72 -18.07 22.05
N ASN A 69 14.41 -18.55 23.09
CA ASN A 69 13.86 -19.50 24.06
C ASN A 69 13.32 -18.85 25.34
N TYR A 70 13.52 -17.54 25.49
CA TYR A 70 13.05 -16.77 26.63
C TYR A 70 11.79 -16.00 26.26
N ILE A 71 10.75 -16.09 27.09
CA ILE A 71 9.53 -15.30 26.94
C ILE A 71 9.77 -13.96 27.64
N PRO A 72 9.88 -12.84 26.90
CA PRO A 72 10.13 -11.53 27.50
C PRO A 72 8.97 -11.09 28.39
N THR A 73 9.30 -10.50 29.54
CA THR A 73 8.31 -9.86 30.42
C THR A 73 7.96 -8.46 29.93
N PHE A 74 6.89 -7.86 30.46
CA PHE A 74 6.56 -6.45 30.17
C PHE A 74 7.75 -5.51 30.45
N VAL A 75 8.49 -5.74 31.54
CA VAL A 75 9.68 -4.94 31.90
C VAL A 75 10.80 -5.09 30.86
N ASP A 76 10.96 -6.28 30.27
CA ASP A 76 11.93 -6.48 29.18
C ASP A 76 11.48 -5.77 27.90
N ASN A 77 10.18 -5.77 27.60
CA ASN A 77 9.60 -5.07 26.46
C ASN A 77 9.79 -3.55 26.55
N GLU A 78 9.61 -2.97 27.74
CA GLU A 78 9.86 -1.54 28.03
C GLU A 78 11.31 -1.11 27.76
N SER A 79 12.27 -2.04 27.86
CA SER A 79 13.68 -1.75 27.54
C SER A 79 13.95 -1.63 26.03
N CYS A 80 13.05 -2.14 25.19
CA CYS A 80 13.19 -2.12 23.74
C CYS A 80 12.41 -0.94 23.11
N PRO A 81 13.04 -0.05 22.34
CA PRO A 81 12.39 1.16 21.82
C PRO A 81 11.16 0.93 20.92
N ILE A 82 11.04 -0.24 20.29
CA ILE A 82 9.90 -0.58 19.42
C ILE A 82 8.74 -1.25 20.18
N LEU A 83 9.00 -1.69 21.41
CA LEU A 83 8.06 -2.38 22.28
C LEU A 83 7.69 -1.57 23.53
N LYS A 84 8.18 -0.34 23.62
CA LYS A 84 7.83 0.56 24.71
C LYS A 84 6.39 1.02 24.51
N ASP A 85 5.60 0.87 25.56
CA ASP A 85 4.20 1.28 25.58
C ASP A 85 4.08 2.80 25.82
N GLU A 86 3.07 3.41 25.22
CA GLU A 86 2.72 4.83 25.41
C GLU A 86 1.29 4.90 25.94
N PRO A 87 0.98 5.80 26.90
CA PRO A 87 -0.35 5.84 27.48
C PRO A 87 -1.39 6.34 26.47
N ASP A 88 -2.51 5.64 26.41
CA ASP A 88 -3.74 6.14 25.82
C ASP A 88 -4.50 7.00 26.83
N ILE A 89 -5.09 8.09 26.36
CA ILE A 89 -5.84 9.00 27.24
C ILE A 89 -7.32 8.60 27.22
N LEU A 90 -7.81 8.12 28.37
CA LEU A 90 -9.22 7.87 28.58
C LEU A 90 -9.89 9.11 29.15
N VAL A 91 -10.99 9.54 28.52
CA VAL A 91 -11.73 10.73 28.93
C VAL A 91 -13.12 10.33 29.41
N MET A 92 -13.52 10.84 30.57
CA MET A 92 -14.89 10.81 31.06
C MET A 92 -15.43 12.22 31.17
N GLU A 93 -16.62 12.43 30.60
CA GLU A 93 -17.43 13.63 30.71
C GLU A 93 -18.87 13.20 31.06
N PRO A 94 -19.65 14.05 31.74
CA PRO A 94 -21.05 13.75 32.02
C PRO A 94 -21.87 13.68 30.73
N GLU A 95 -22.91 12.84 30.70
CA GLU A 95 -23.82 12.72 29.54
C GLU A 95 -24.61 14.01 29.31
N ASP A 96 -25.08 14.61 30.41
CA ASP A 96 -25.72 15.92 30.47
C ASP A 96 -25.11 16.71 31.62
N ASN A 97 -25.06 18.04 31.50
CA ASN A 97 -24.65 18.92 32.58
C ASN A 97 -25.46 18.66 33.87
N TRP A 98 -24.80 18.72 35.01
CA TRP A 98 -25.42 18.53 36.31
C TRP A 98 -26.10 19.84 36.74
N MET A 99 -27.39 19.78 37.03
CA MET A 99 -28.22 20.95 37.35
C MET A 99 -28.97 20.76 38.66
N GLU A 100 -29.31 21.86 39.33
CA GLU A 100 -30.24 21.91 40.47
C GLU A 100 -29.88 20.94 41.61
N PHE A 101 -28.64 21.03 42.13
CA PHE A 101 -28.18 20.18 43.22
C PHE A 101 -27.34 20.92 44.27
N LEU A 102 -27.37 20.42 45.50
CA LEU A 102 -26.41 20.76 46.56
C LEU A 102 -25.29 19.73 46.66
N ARG A 103 -25.63 18.46 46.42
CA ARG A 103 -24.71 17.32 46.45
C ARG A 103 -25.11 16.37 45.35
N LEU A 104 -24.17 16.07 44.47
CA LEU A 104 -24.39 15.10 43.41
C LEU A 104 -23.11 14.33 43.16
N GLY A 105 -23.26 13.04 42.90
CA GLY A 105 -22.16 12.17 42.59
C GLY A 105 -22.54 11.17 41.51
N GLN A 106 -21.52 10.61 40.89
CA GLN A 106 -21.64 9.59 39.87
C GLN A 106 -20.57 8.55 40.07
N MET A 107 -20.98 7.29 39.97
CA MET A 107 -20.06 6.18 40.10
C MET A 107 -19.40 5.89 38.76
N PHE A 108 -18.21 5.32 38.77
CA PHE A 108 -17.54 4.84 37.56
C PHE A 108 -16.57 3.71 37.86
N ASP A 109 -16.23 2.97 36.82
CA ASP A 109 -15.26 1.89 36.89
C ASP A 109 -13.94 2.35 36.28
N VAL A 110 -12.84 2.04 36.97
CA VAL A 110 -11.49 2.37 36.53
C VAL A 110 -10.93 1.14 35.82
N PRO A 111 -10.73 1.21 34.50
CA PRO A 111 -10.02 0.14 33.80
C PRO A 111 -8.55 0.13 34.22
N GLY A 112 -7.92 -1.02 34.09
CA GLY A 112 -6.49 -1.15 34.27
C GLY A 112 -5.97 -2.39 33.59
N MET A 113 -4.64 -2.44 33.43
CA MET A 113 -3.93 -3.55 32.81
C MET A 113 -4.34 -4.90 33.43
N ASP A 114 -4.50 -5.93 32.60
CA ASP A 114 -4.82 -7.28 33.07
C ASP A 114 -3.71 -7.83 33.99
N GLU A 115 -4.11 -8.49 35.07
CA GLU A 115 -3.21 -9.05 36.08
C GLU A 115 -2.30 -10.14 35.48
N ASN A 116 -2.73 -10.78 34.39
CA ASN A 116 -1.97 -11.81 33.69
C ASN A 116 -0.81 -11.25 32.84
N ILE A 117 -0.76 -9.94 32.57
CA ILE A 117 0.23 -9.33 31.66
C ILE A 117 1.54 -9.00 32.41
N SER A 118 1.45 -8.40 33.60
CA SER A 118 2.62 -8.03 34.41
C SER A 118 2.24 -7.77 35.86
N ASP A 119 3.09 -8.23 36.78
CA ASP A 119 3.06 -7.82 38.19
C ASP A 119 3.49 -6.35 38.38
N VAL A 120 4.33 -5.85 37.47
CA VAL A 120 4.85 -4.48 37.47
C VAL A 120 4.01 -3.63 36.53
N ARG A 121 3.21 -2.72 37.09
CA ARG A 121 2.31 -1.84 36.35
C ARG A 121 2.86 -0.40 36.37
N PRO A 122 2.86 0.30 35.22
CA PRO A 122 3.18 1.72 35.20
C PRO A 122 2.11 2.50 35.99
N PRO A 123 2.46 3.65 36.58
CA PRO A 123 1.48 4.51 37.23
C PRO A 123 0.49 5.04 36.19
N GLN A 124 -0.81 4.99 36.53
CA GLN A 124 -1.91 5.52 35.73
C GLN A 124 -2.44 6.79 36.39
N PRO A 125 -1.81 7.97 36.15
CA PRO A 125 -2.28 9.21 36.72
C PRO A 125 -3.66 9.60 36.20
N LEU A 126 -4.45 10.23 37.06
CA LEU A 126 -5.75 10.78 36.72
C LEU A 126 -5.79 12.27 37.06
N VAL A 127 -6.22 13.06 36.08
CA VAL A 127 -6.45 14.50 36.21
C VAL A 127 -7.94 14.76 36.06
N GLY A 128 -8.55 15.36 37.07
CA GLY A 128 -9.95 15.78 37.01
C GLY A 128 -10.03 17.30 36.95
N THR A 129 -10.83 17.80 36.03
CA THR A 129 -11.19 19.22 35.95
C THR A 129 -12.69 19.38 36.15
N CYS A 130 -13.12 20.48 36.74
CA CYS A 130 -14.54 20.80 36.83
C CYS A 130 -14.86 22.26 36.55
N ASP A 131 -16.11 22.54 36.23
CA ASP A 131 -16.67 23.87 36.11
C ASP A 131 -18.00 23.86 36.87
N VAL A 132 -18.18 24.79 37.81
CA VAL A 132 -19.32 24.83 38.73
C VAL A 132 -19.82 26.26 38.81
N GLU A 133 -21.08 26.47 38.40
CA GLU A 133 -21.74 27.77 38.42
C GLU A 133 -22.86 27.82 39.47
N THR A 134 -22.84 28.86 40.31
CA THR A 134 -23.85 29.10 41.36
C THR A 134 -24.42 30.52 41.24
N ALA A 135 -25.68 30.69 41.63
CA ALA A 135 -26.38 31.98 41.57
C ALA A 135 -25.70 33.07 42.44
N VAL A 136 -25.05 32.65 43.53
CA VAL A 136 -24.32 33.48 44.47
C VAL A 136 -22.95 32.85 44.75
N PRO A 137 -21.94 33.63 45.18
CA PRO A 137 -20.65 33.08 45.56
C PRO A 137 -20.77 31.99 46.62
N SER A 138 -20.29 30.79 46.29
CA SER A 138 -20.42 29.60 47.14
C SER A 138 -19.12 28.81 47.14
N ASP A 139 -18.79 28.27 48.30
CA ASP A 139 -17.72 27.29 48.44
C ASP A 139 -18.22 25.94 47.91
N TYR A 140 -17.38 25.26 47.15
CA TYR A 140 -17.67 23.91 46.65
C TYR A 140 -16.46 23.00 46.82
N SER A 141 -16.73 21.70 46.80
CA SER A 141 -15.71 20.65 46.84
C SER A 141 -15.93 19.65 45.74
N PHE A 142 -14.86 19.34 45.02
CA PHE A 142 -14.80 18.30 44.00
C PHE A 142 -13.96 17.16 44.55
N ILE A 143 -14.57 16.00 44.75
CA ILE A 143 -14.02 14.92 45.57
C ILE A 143 -14.08 13.61 44.80
N LEU A 144 -13.02 12.84 44.90
CA LEU A 144 -12.94 11.48 44.40
C LEU A 144 -12.83 10.50 45.58
N TYR A 145 -13.71 9.50 45.62
CA TYR A 145 -13.69 8.42 46.60
C TYR A 145 -13.35 7.08 45.94
N ASP A 146 -12.66 6.24 46.70
CA ASP A 146 -12.40 4.85 46.34
C ASP A 146 -13.66 3.96 46.55
N PRO A 147 -13.62 2.70 46.10
CA PRO A 147 -14.75 1.77 46.27
C PRO A 147 -15.10 1.46 47.73
N GLU A 148 -14.19 1.71 48.67
CA GLU A 148 -14.41 1.56 50.12
C GLU A 148 -15.00 2.83 50.76
N GLY A 149 -15.19 3.91 49.98
CA GLY A 149 -15.73 5.19 50.42
C GLY A 149 -14.70 6.10 51.10
N LYS A 150 -13.41 5.82 50.95
CA LYS A 150 -12.32 6.66 51.44
C LYS A 150 -11.95 7.71 50.39
N GLU A 151 -11.73 8.93 50.84
CA GLU A 151 -11.32 10.06 50.01
C GLU A 151 -9.91 9.82 49.44
N ILE A 152 -9.81 9.83 48.10
CA ILE A 152 -8.55 9.72 47.35
C ILE A 152 -7.96 11.12 47.14
N ALA A 153 -8.79 12.03 46.66
CA ALA A 153 -8.41 13.39 46.31
C ALA A 153 -9.59 14.35 46.48
N ARG A 154 -9.27 15.59 46.86
CA ARG A 154 -10.23 16.67 47.02
C ARG A 154 -9.64 17.96 46.50
N TYR A 155 -10.44 18.67 45.72
CA TYR A 155 -10.29 20.08 45.46
C TYR A 155 -11.37 20.85 46.21
N SER A 156 -11.01 22.00 46.79
CA SER A 156 -11.96 22.92 47.40
C SER A 156 -11.74 24.30 46.80
N GLY A 157 -12.82 24.85 46.23
CA GLY A 157 -12.82 26.08 45.47
C GLY A 157 -13.97 26.99 45.85
N ASN A 158 -14.03 28.15 45.20
CA ASN A 158 -15.12 29.11 45.35
C ASN A 158 -15.47 29.66 43.97
N THR A 159 -16.76 29.60 43.62
CA THR A 159 -17.25 29.87 42.26
C THR A 159 -16.96 31.29 41.74
N TYR A 160 -16.61 32.26 42.61
CA TYR A 160 -16.30 33.65 42.23
C TYR A 160 -14.84 34.06 42.47
N ALA A 161 -13.98 33.13 42.88
CA ALA A 161 -12.57 33.42 43.10
C ALA A 161 -11.81 33.57 41.77
N ASN A 162 -11.11 34.70 41.59
CA ASN A 162 -10.22 34.89 40.44
C ASN A 162 -9.04 33.90 40.50
N GLY A 163 -9.11 32.83 39.72
CA GLY A 163 -8.06 31.80 39.63
C GLY A 163 -8.42 30.45 40.23
N ASP A 164 -9.70 30.20 40.56
CA ASP A 164 -10.19 28.84 40.74
C ASP A 164 -10.04 28.07 39.42
N LYS A 165 -9.39 26.92 39.46
CA LYS A 165 -9.14 26.06 38.30
C LYS A 165 -9.93 24.76 38.34
N CYS A 166 -10.51 24.43 39.51
CA CYS A 166 -11.03 23.11 39.83
C CYS A 166 -10.20 21.95 39.27
N GLU A 167 -8.96 21.78 39.73
CA GLU A 167 -8.07 20.70 39.29
C GLU A 167 -7.82 19.71 40.43
N LEU A 168 -8.10 18.42 40.17
CA LEU A 168 -7.79 17.28 41.04
C LEU A 168 -6.72 16.43 40.35
N PHE A 169 -5.75 15.92 41.11
CA PHE A 169 -4.68 15.07 40.60
C PHE A 169 -4.51 13.84 41.48
N VAL A 170 -4.46 12.66 40.85
CA VAL A 170 -4.15 11.38 41.50
C VAL A 170 -2.96 10.76 40.79
N ASP A 171 -1.91 10.41 41.54
CA ASP A 171 -0.66 9.85 40.97
C ASP A 171 -0.86 8.50 40.28
N ASN A 172 -1.73 7.64 40.84
CA ASN A 172 -1.98 6.30 40.32
C ASN A 172 -3.38 5.81 40.70
N MET A 173 -4.21 5.53 39.70
CA MET A 173 -5.50 4.89 39.87
C MET A 173 -5.36 3.36 39.78
N GLU A 174 -5.88 2.64 40.78
CA GLU A 174 -5.92 1.18 40.76
C GLU A 174 -7.17 0.68 40.03
N LYS A 175 -7.03 -0.44 39.30
CA LYS A 175 -8.17 -1.09 38.67
C LYS A 175 -9.21 -1.46 39.72
N GLY A 176 -10.46 -1.06 39.50
CA GLY A 176 -11.54 -1.34 40.43
C GLY A 176 -12.86 -0.81 39.92
N ASN A 177 -13.94 -1.27 40.56
CA ASN A 177 -15.30 -0.89 40.21
C ASN A 177 -15.86 0.03 41.29
N LEU A 178 -16.84 0.87 40.95
CA LEU A 178 -17.59 1.72 41.90
C LEU A 178 -16.77 2.86 42.56
N TYR A 179 -15.80 3.43 41.86
CA TYR A 179 -15.22 4.72 42.25
C TYR A 179 -16.30 5.80 42.20
N GLN A 180 -16.19 6.82 43.05
CA GLN A 180 -17.23 7.84 43.16
C GLN A 180 -16.66 9.23 42.95
N LEU A 181 -17.19 9.93 41.95
CA LEU A 181 -16.93 11.34 41.75
C LEU A 181 -18.07 12.14 42.37
N VAL A 182 -17.77 13.14 43.18
CA VAL A 182 -18.76 13.91 43.94
C VAL A 182 -18.47 15.40 43.89
N ILE A 183 -19.50 16.21 43.60
CA ILE A 183 -19.48 17.66 43.75
C ILE A 183 -20.45 18.04 44.87
N ILE A 184 -19.95 18.81 45.85
CA ILE A 184 -20.74 19.35 46.97
C ILE A 184 -20.58 20.86 46.97
N SER A 185 -21.68 21.61 47.05
CA SER A 185 -21.70 23.07 47.18
C SER A 185 -22.53 23.48 48.40
N GLU A 186 -22.19 24.61 49.02
CA GLU A 186 -23.00 25.20 50.09
C GLU A 186 -24.33 25.78 49.57
N GLU A 187 -24.31 26.29 48.34
CA GLU A 187 -25.47 26.84 47.62
C GLU A 187 -25.85 25.97 46.42
N GLU A 188 -27.09 26.12 45.97
CA GLU A 188 -27.63 25.35 44.83
C GLU A 188 -26.84 25.65 43.54
N VAL A 189 -26.26 24.60 42.97
CA VAL A 189 -25.52 24.64 41.71
C VAL A 189 -26.51 24.76 40.57
N GLN A 190 -26.32 25.78 39.73
CA GLN A 190 -27.14 26.01 38.55
C GLN A 190 -26.68 25.14 37.40
N ASP A 191 -25.37 25.09 37.15
CA ASP A 191 -24.75 24.30 36.09
C ASP A 191 -23.40 23.75 36.59
N ALA A 192 -23.11 22.50 36.29
CA ALA A 192 -21.83 21.88 36.60
C ALA A 192 -21.43 20.87 35.53
N THR A 193 -20.17 20.93 35.13
CA THR A 193 -19.55 19.93 34.27
C THR A 193 -18.21 19.49 34.85
N TYR A 194 -17.77 18.30 34.45
CA TYR A 194 -16.49 17.77 34.84
C TYR A 194 -15.86 17.01 33.69
N ARG A 195 -14.53 16.90 33.74
CA ARG A 195 -13.77 16.14 32.76
C ARG A 195 -12.63 15.43 33.46
N LEU A 196 -12.68 14.11 33.48
CA LEU A 196 -11.61 13.25 33.98
C LEU A 196 -10.79 12.75 32.80
N GLU A 197 -9.48 12.95 32.86
CA GLU A 197 -8.50 12.36 31.96
C GLU A 197 -7.66 11.36 32.75
N MET A 198 -7.54 10.13 32.25
CA MET A 198 -6.72 9.10 32.86
C MET A 198 -5.81 8.48 31.83
N ASP A 199 -4.52 8.39 32.15
CA ASP A 199 -3.57 7.62 31.35
C ASP A 199 -3.84 6.13 31.53
N TYR A 200 -3.98 5.40 30.43
CA TYR A 200 -4.24 3.98 30.41
C TYR A 200 -3.17 3.25 29.60
N TYR A 201 -2.67 2.15 30.18
CA TYR A 201 -1.70 1.27 29.54
C TYR A 201 -2.34 -0.10 29.37
N ASP A 202 -2.41 -0.58 28.13
CA ASP A 202 -2.93 -1.91 27.80
C ASP A 202 -1.83 -2.97 27.67
N GLY A 203 -0.55 -2.55 27.70
CA GLY A 203 0.60 -3.43 27.55
C GLY A 203 0.92 -3.81 26.11
N VAL A 204 0.27 -3.19 25.13
CA VAL A 204 0.45 -3.40 23.70
C VAL A 204 0.86 -2.07 23.04
N PRO A 205 2.13 -1.96 22.60
CA PRO A 205 2.63 -0.74 21.98
C PRO A 205 1.82 -0.31 20.76
N GLU A 206 1.64 1.00 20.56
CA GLU A 206 0.84 1.59 19.47
C GLU A 206 1.23 1.07 18.06
N ASN A 207 2.50 0.72 17.86
CA ASN A 207 3.03 0.24 16.57
C ASN A 207 2.93 -1.28 16.39
N MET A 208 2.36 -2.00 17.36
CA MET A 208 2.20 -3.44 17.37
C MET A 208 0.74 -3.86 17.58
N ASN A 209 0.44 -5.10 17.24
CA ASN A 209 -0.81 -5.75 17.66
C ASN A 209 -0.59 -6.62 18.90
N ASN A 210 -1.66 -7.22 19.43
CA ASN A 210 -1.64 -8.10 20.61
C ASN A 210 -0.76 -9.37 20.47
N LYS A 211 -0.11 -9.60 19.33
CA LYS A 211 0.87 -10.69 19.12
C LYS A 211 2.29 -10.18 18.83
N SER A 212 2.56 -8.92 19.17
CA SER A 212 3.82 -8.25 18.89
C SER A 212 4.19 -8.25 17.39
N GLN A 213 3.19 -8.22 16.49
CA GLN A 213 3.44 -8.07 15.06
C GLN A 213 3.39 -6.60 14.65
N TRP A 214 4.29 -6.21 13.76
CA TRP A 214 4.43 -4.82 13.32
C TRP A 214 3.25 -4.33 12.48
N ILE A 215 2.50 -3.37 13.00
CA ILE A 215 1.48 -2.61 12.26
C ILE A 215 2.03 -1.25 11.79
N GLY A 216 2.97 -0.70 12.54
CA GLY A 216 3.59 0.61 12.30
C GLY A 216 2.66 1.80 12.57
N PRO A 217 3.17 3.02 12.33
CA PRO A 217 2.53 4.24 12.84
C PRO A 217 1.20 4.52 12.15
N GLU A 218 0.30 5.12 12.93
CA GLU A 218 -0.97 5.62 12.45
C GLU A 218 -0.79 6.90 11.64
N VAL A 219 -1.37 6.94 10.44
CA VAL A 219 -1.38 8.10 9.57
C VAL A 219 -2.81 8.56 9.37
N ASN A 220 -3.15 9.70 9.98
CA ASN A 220 -4.46 10.32 9.83
C ASN A 220 -4.51 11.16 8.54
N LEU A 221 -5.32 10.73 7.57
CA LEU A 221 -5.45 11.36 6.27
C LEU A 221 -6.92 11.66 5.96
N GLY A 222 -7.34 12.90 6.23
CA GLY A 222 -8.68 13.41 5.90
C GLY A 222 -9.83 12.68 6.61
N GLY A 223 -9.65 12.30 7.88
CA GLY A 223 -10.65 11.56 8.67
C GLY A 223 -10.56 10.04 8.52
N LEU A 224 -9.60 9.52 7.74
CA LEU A 224 -9.25 8.11 7.71
C LEU A 224 -7.96 7.87 8.49
N SER A 225 -8.02 6.99 9.47
CA SER A 225 -6.84 6.43 10.14
C SER A 225 -6.32 5.25 9.31
N LEU A 226 -5.07 5.36 8.83
CA LEU A 226 -4.44 4.36 7.96
C LEU A 226 -3.11 3.90 8.56
N ARG A 227 -2.82 2.60 8.46
CA ARG A 227 -1.53 1.99 8.86
C ARG A 227 -0.82 1.41 7.63
N PRO A 228 -0.23 2.25 6.77
CA PRO A 228 0.31 1.82 5.48
C PRO A 228 1.52 0.90 5.61
N THR A 229 2.20 0.92 6.75
CA THR A 229 3.42 0.14 7.04
C THR A 229 3.16 -1.19 7.73
N ILE A 230 1.91 -1.67 7.76
CA ILE A 230 1.62 -3.01 8.30
C ILE A 230 2.43 -4.07 7.56
N PHE A 231 2.97 -5.04 8.31
CA PHE A 231 3.84 -6.07 7.74
C PHE A 231 3.20 -6.84 6.56
N LEU A 232 1.88 -7.00 6.56
CA LEU A 232 1.11 -7.64 5.49
C LEU A 232 1.31 -6.92 4.15
N ASN A 233 1.33 -5.59 4.12
CA ASN A 233 1.50 -4.81 2.90
C ASN A 233 2.84 -5.10 2.20
N PHE A 234 3.88 -5.46 2.96
CA PHE A 234 5.20 -5.76 2.40
C PHE A 234 5.21 -6.98 1.49
N PHE A 235 4.24 -7.89 1.61
CA PHE A 235 4.03 -8.97 0.64
C PHE A 235 3.63 -8.42 -0.74
N GLY A 236 2.61 -7.56 -0.79
CA GLY A 236 2.16 -6.93 -2.04
C GLY A 236 3.18 -5.93 -2.58
N ILE A 237 3.76 -5.10 -1.72
CA ILE A 237 4.81 -4.14 -2.06
C ILE A 237 6.04 -4.85 -2.62
N GLY A 238 6.43 -6.00 -2.05
CA GLY A 238 7.55 -6.79 -2.56
C GLY A 238 7.36 -7.20 -4.03
N PHE A 239 6.19 -7.72 -4.39
CA PHE A 239 5.88 -8.05 -5.79
C PHE A 239 5.76 -6.81 -6.68
N PHE A 240 5.14 -5.74 -6.18
CA PHE A 240 4.99 -4.49 -6.90
C PHE A 240 6.36 -3.91 -7.27
N ILE A 241 7.26 -3.71 -6.29
CA ILE A 241 8.60 -3.14 -6.51
C ILE A 241 9.44 -4.01 -7.43
N THR A 242 9.32 -5.34 -7.33
CA THR A 242 10.07 -6.28 -8.17
C THR A 242 9.69 -6.17 -9.64
N PHE A 243 8.39 -6.11 -9.95
CA PHE A 243 7.91 -6.28 -11.32
C PHE A 243 7.49 -4.97 -12.01
N TRP A 244 6.89 -4.04 -11.28
CA TRP A 244 6.29 -2.84 -11.84
C TRP A 244 7.28 -1.89 -12.52
N PRO A 245 8.40 -1.46 -11.89
CA PRO A 245 9.25 -0.42 -12.45
C PRO A 245 9.92 -0.85 -13.76
N ALA A 246 10.38 -2.10 -13.82
CA ALA A 246 10.99 -2.67 -15.02
C ALA A 246 9.97 -2.79 -16.18
N SER A 247 8.75 -3.25 -15.89
CA SER A 247 7.68 -3.35 -16.89
C SER A 247 7.28 -1.97 -17.43
N PHE A 248 7.12 -0.99 -16.53
CA PHE A 248 6.79 0.39 -16.91
C PHE A 248 7.87 1.05 -17.78
N TYR A 249 9.14 0.87 -17.44
CA TYR A 249 10.25 1.37 -18.26
C TYR A 249 10.26 0.76 -19.66
N TRP A 250 10.13 -0.57 -19.75
CA TRP A 250 10.13 -1.28 -21.03
C TRP A 250 8.95 -0.86 -21.92
N ASP A 251 7.79 -0.64 -21.33
CA ASP A 251 6.61 -0.16 -22.06
C ASP A 251 6.81 1.25 -22.63
N LYS A 252 7.44 2.17 -21.88
CA LYS A 252 7.78 3.50 -22.42
C LYS A 252 8.76 3.45 -23.58
N VAL A 253 9.76 2.56 -23.49
CA VAL A 253 10.71 2.32 -24.60
C VAL A 253 9.95 1.83 -25.82
N LYS A 254 9.08 0.83 -25.66
CA LYS A 254 8.27 0.27 -26.74
C LYS A 254 7.31 1.29 -27.35
N GLU A 255 6.67 2.12 -26.52
CA GLU A 255 5.77 3.17 -26.98
C GLU A 255 6.49 4.21 -27.84
N LYS A 256 7.70 4.63 -27.44
CA LYS A 256 8.52 5.53 -28.25
C LYS A 256 8.82 4.94 -29.62
N THR A 257 9.17 3.66 -29.68
CA THR A 257 9.43 2.95 -30.94
C THR A 257 8.18 2.82 -31.79
N ASN A 258 7.05 2.44 -31.19
CA ASN A 258 5.78 2.32 -31.90
C ASN A 258 5.31 3.65 -32.52
N ARG A 259 5.55 4.79 -31.85
CA ARG A 259 5.24 6.13 -32.41
C ARG A 259 6.06 6.46 -33.66
N MET A 260 7.29 5.97 -33.76
CA MET A 260 8.10 6.11 -34.98
C MET A 260 7.55 5.23 -36.10
N GLU A 261 7.21 3.98 -35.80
CA GLU A 261 6.64 3.06 -36.80
C GLU A 261 5.28 3.49 -37.33
N GLU A 262 4.46 4.18 -36.52
CA GLU A 262 3.14 4.65 -36.93
C GLU A 262 3.21 5.70 -38.05
N LYS A 263 4.28 6.52 -38.07
CA LYS A 263 4.51 7.56 -39.09
C LYS A 263 5.35 7.11 -40.27
N PHE A 264 5.94 5.92 -40.18
CA PHE A 264 6.78 5.37 -41.23
C PHE A 264 6.05 5.11 -42.58
N PRO A 265 4.81 4.57 -42.61
CA PRO A 265 4.07 4.40 -43.87
C PRO A 265 3.79 5.73 -44.59
N ASP A 266 3.44 6.78 -43.84
CA ASP A 266 3.19 8.12 -44.38
C ASP A 266 4.47 8.69 -45.01
N PHE A 267 5.60 8.56 -44.32
CA PHE A 267 6.91 8.94 -44.83
C PHE A 267 7.26 8.22 -46.14
N LEU A 268 7.07 6.89 -46.21
CA LEU A 268 7.34 6.11 -47.44
C LEU A 268 6.43 6.52 -48.60
N ARG A 269 5.15 6.82 -48.32
CA ARG A 269 4.19 7.25 -49.34
C ARG A 269 4.58 8.59 -49.93
N ASP A 270 4.87 9.57 -49.08
CA ASP A 270 5.22 10.92 -49.53
C ASP A 270 6.57 10.89 -50.28
N LEU A 271 7.51 10.04 -49.87
CA LEU A 271 8.75 9.77 -50.63
C LEU A 271 8.48 9.19 -52.01
N ALA A 272 7.53 8.26 -52.13
CA ALA A 272 7.13 7.69 -53.41
C ALA A 272 6.47 8.74 -54.32
N GLU A 273 5.64 9.62 -53.75
CA GLU A 273 4.94 10.69 -54.48
C GLU A 273 5.93 11.74 -55.03
N TYR A 274 6.89 12.19 -54.22
CA TYR A 274 7.92 13.14 -54.67
C TYR A 274 8.84 12.55 -55.74
N TRP A 275 9.21 11.27 -55.60
CA TRP A 275 9.99 10.58 -56.62
C TRP A 275 9.20 10.42 -57.94
N LYS A 276 7.90 10.07 -57.86
CA LYS A 276 7.01 10.02 -59.03
C LYS A 276 6.82 11.39 -59.69
N GLY A 277 6.90 12.47 -58.91
CA GLY A 277 6.90 13.86 -59.39
C GLY A 277 8.18 14.28 -60.12
N GLY A 278 9.19 13.40 -60.23
CA GLY A 278 10.43 13.66 -60.96
C GLY A 278 11.53 14.31 -60.14
N LEU A 279 11.37 14.44 -58.82
CA LEU A 279 12.45 14.88 -57.94
C LEU A 279 13.51 13.78 -57.81
N SER A 280 14.78 14.18 -57.72
CA SER A 280 15.84 13.25 -57.33
C SER A 280 15.64 12.78 -55.88
N MET A 281 16.15 11.60 -55.53
CA MET A 281 15.93 10.98 -54.22
C MET A 281 16.52 11.80 -53.08
N THR A 282 17.64 12.48 -53.35
CA THR A 282 18.28 13.41 -52.43
C THR A 282 17.39 14.63 -52.17
N VAL A 283 16.82 15.23 -53.22
CA VAL A 283 15.93 16.39 -53.11
C VAL A 283 14.58 15.99 -52.48
N ALA A 284 14.05 14.81 -52.79
CA ALA A 284 12.83 14.29 -52.19
C ALA A 284 12.98 14.15 -50.66
N VAL A 285 14.07 13.54 -50.19
CA VAL A 285 14.33 13.42 -48.73
C VAL A 285 14.60 14.78 -48.07
N GLN A 286 15.26 15.72 -48.76
CA GLN A 286 15.44 17.09 -48.26
C GLN A 286 14.11 17.82 -48.08
N THR A 287 13.18 17.68 -49.03
CA THR A 287 11.83 18.24 -48.91
C THR A 287 11.08 17.58 -47.75
N LEU A 288 11.13 16.26 -47.62
CA LEU A 288 10.47 15.52 -46.54
C LEU A 288 11.04 15.83 -45.15
N ALA A 289 12.31 16.19 -45.05
CA ALA A 289 12.91 16.59 -43.78
C ALA A 289 12.33 17.90 -43.22
N THR A 290 11.64 18.69 -44.06
CA THR A 290 10.89 19.88 -43.64
C THR A 290 9.44 19.59 -43.28
N SER A 291 8.95 18.38 -43.57
CA SER A 291 7.58 17.93 -43.27
C SER A 291 7.45 17.33 -41.86
N GLU A 292 6.19 17.18 -41.39
CA GLU A 292 5.87 16.71 -40.04
C GLU A 292 5.54 15.20 -39.97
N TYR A 293 6.50 14.43 -39.47
CA TYR A 293 6.42 12.99 -39.15
C TYR A 293 6.60 12.69 -37.65
N GLY A 294 6.44 13.69 -36.78
CA GLY A 294 6.46 13.55 -35.33
C GLY A 294 7.75 12.92 -34.81
N ALA A 295 7.64 11.71 -34.21
CA ALA A 295 8.80 11.00 -33.63
C ALA A 295 9.87 10.61 -34.66
N LEU A 296 9.53 10.59 -35.96
CA LEU A 296 10.45 10.24 -37.03
C LEU A 296 11.28 11.43 -37.56
N ASN A 297 10.88 12.67 -37.27
CA ASN A 297 11.49 13.90 -37.82
C ASN A 297 13.01 13.95 -37.63
N HIS A 298 13.48 13.60 -36.43
CA HIS A 298 14.91 13.60 -36.12
C HIS A 298 15.71 12.62 -36.99
N GLU A 299 15.16 11.44 -37.26
CA GLU A 299 15.84 10.41 -38.06
C GLU A 299 15.75 10.71 -39.56
N VAL A 300 14.66 11.32 -40.03
CA VAL A 300 14.53 11.83 -41.42
C VAL A 300 15.49 13.01 -41.65
N LYS A 301 15.64 13.91 -40.68
CA LYS A 301 16.59 15.03 -40.79
C LYS A 301 18.04 14.57 -40.92
N LYS A 302 18.46 13.62 -40.08
CA LYS A 302 19.79 12.98 -40.23
C LYS A 302 19.98 12.34 -41.59
N MET A 303 18.92 11.73 -42.14
CA MET A 303 18.95 11.13 -43.47
C MET A 303 19.22 12.19 -44.55
N SER A 304 18.55 13.34 -44.44
CA SER A 304 18.75 14.50 -45.31
C SER A 304 20.17 15.05 -45.22
N ASP A 305 20.72 15.19 -44.01
CA ASP A 305 22.09 15.66 -43.79
C ASP A 305 23.12 14.71 -44.44
N GLN A 306 22.96 13.40 -44.27
CA GLN A 306 23.83 12.39 -44.88
C GLN A 306 23.80 12.41 -46.41
N LEU A 307 22.61 12.58 -47.00
CA LEU A 307 22.45 12.73 -48.45
C LEU A 307 23.07 14.04 -48.95
N SER A 308 22.97 15.14 -48.17
CA SER A 308 23.57 16.43 -48.51
C SER A 308 25.11 16.37 -48.58
N TRP A 309 25.72 15.46 -47.82
CA TRP A 309 27.17 15.20 -47.82
C TRP A 309 27.61 14.22 -48.92
N GLY A 310 26.70 13.80 -49.81
CA GLY A 310 27.02 12.96 -50.96
C GLY A 310 27.10 11.46 -50.66
N VAL A 311 26.60 10.99 -49.52
CA VAL A 311 26.49 9.55 -49.23
C VAL A 311 25.40 8.94 -50.13
N ALA A 312 25.64 7.75 -50.67
CA ALA A 312 24.69 7.08 -51.55
C ALA A 312 23.37 6.74 -50.82
N PHE A 313 22.24 6.92 -51.50
CA PHE A 313 20.92 6.70 -50.91
C PHE A 313 20.71 5.30 -50.34
N GLY A 314 21.24 4.26 -51.01
CA GLY A 314 21.17 2.88 -50.52
C GLY A 314 21.81 2.70 -49.14
N ASP A 315 22.99 3.28 -48.94
CA ASP A 315 23.70 3.21 -47.65
C ASP A 315 22.97 4.02 -46.58
N VAL A 316 22.49 5.22 -46.94
CA VAL A 316 21.78 6.11 -46.00
C VAL A 316 20.47 5.49 -45.50
N ILE A 317 19.69 4.88 -46.39
CA ILE A 317 18.40 4.29 -46.02
C ILE A 317 18.59 3.02 -45.17
N GLU A 318 19.64 2.24 -45.43
CA GLU A 318 20.01 1.09 -44.61
C GLU A 318 20.50 1.53 -43.22
N MET A 319 21.31 2.59 -43.15
CA MET A 319 21.69 3.21 -41.88
C MET A 319 20.48 3.76 -41.11
N PHE A 320 19.49 4.33 -41.81
CA PHE A 320 18.22 4.75 -41.21
C PHE A 320 17.45 3.56 -40.63
N ALA A 321 17.33 2.46 -41.38
CA ALA A 321 16.69 1.24 -40.88
C ALA A 321 17.40 0.66 -39.65
N ALA A 322 18.73 0.68 -39.62
CA ALA A 322 19.52 0.24 -38.48
C ALA A 322 19.36 1.16 -37.24
N ARG A 323 19.08 2.45 -37.43
CA ARG A 323 18.84 3.40 -36.33
C ARG A 323 17.44 3.29 -35.74
N VAL A 324 16.42 3.16 -36.60
CA VAL A 324 15.03 2.95 -36.14
C VAL A 324 14.88 1.56 -35.54
N GLY A 325 15.58 0.57 -36.09
CA GLY A 325 15.85 -0.72 -35.44
C GLY A 325 14.64 -1.62 -35.29
N THR A 326 13.57 -1.41 -36.06
CA THR A 326 12.36 -2.24 -35.98
C THR A 326 12.22 -3.22 -37.14
N PRO A 327 11.60 -4.39 -36.92
CA PRO A 327 11.41 -5.38 -37.98
C PRO A 327 10.59 -4.86 -39.17
N LEU A 328 9.59 -4.00 -38.91
CA LEU A 328 8.76 -3.41 -39.95
C LEU A 328 9.57 -2.49 -40.86
N VAL A 329 10.36 -1.59 -40.28
CA VAL A 329 11.19 -0.65 -41.04
C VAL A 329 12.31 -1.38 -41.77
N GLN A 330 13.00 -2.31 -41.11
CA GLN A 330 14.06 -3.10 -41.75
C GLN A 330 13.55 -3.87 -42.97
N ARG A 331 12.40 -4.53 -42.85
CA ARG A 331 11.79 -5.27 -43.96
C ARG A 331 11.44 -4.37 -45.14
N ALA A 332 10.77 -3.24 -44.89
CA ALA A 332 10.39 -2.29 -45.93
C ALA A 332 11.63 -1.69 -46.63
N ILE A 333 12.64 -1.28 -45.86
CA ILE A 333 13.87 -0.71 -46.41
C ILE A 333 14.68 -1.74 -47.21
N SER A 334 14.73 -3.00 -46.78
CA SER A 334 15.45 -4.06 -47.50
C SER A 334 14.83 -4.30 -48.88
N LEU A 335 13.50 -4.27 -48.97
CA LEU A 335 12.78 -4.35 -50.26
C LEU A 335 13.10 -3.16 -51.17
N ILE A 336 13.15 -1.94 -50.62
CA ILE A 336 13.48 -0.72 -51.36
C ILE A 336 14.94 -0.73 -51.85
N SER A 337 15.87 -1.20 -51.02
CA SER A 337 17.30 -1.27 -51.37
C SER A 337 17.55 -2.27 -52.49
N GLU A 338 16.96 -3.48 -52.41
CA GLU A 338 17.09 -4.49 -53.46
C GLU A 338 16.46 -4.03 -54.77
N ALA A 339 15.32 -3.33 -54.69
CA ALA A 339 14.65 -2.71 -55.83
C ALA A 339 15.50 -1.64 -56.52
N ASN A 340 16.16 -0.79 -55.73
CA ASN A 340 17.07 0.24 -56.23
C ASN A 340 18.27 -0.40 -56.93
N ARG A 341 18.82 -1.49 -56.38
CA ARG A 341 19.94 -2.24 -56.97
C ARG A 341 19.56 -2.95 -58.28
N ALA A 342 18.33 -3.46 -58.37
CA ALA A 342 17.81 -4.14 -59.55
C ALA A 342 17.38 -3.20 -60.69
N GLY A 343 17.42 -1.87 -60.49
CA GLY A 343 17.08 -0.88 -61.52
C GLY A 343 15.61 -0.87 -61.94
N GLY A 344 14.71 -1.39 -61.09
CA GLY A 344 13.27 -1.44 -61.35
C GLY A 344 12.57 -0.09 -61.16
N LYS A 345 11.25 -0.06 -61.37
CA LYS A 345 10.39 1.09 -61.06
C LYS A 345 10.30 1.30 -59.55
N ILE A 346 11.29 1.99 -58.97
CA ILE A 346 11.40 2.23 -57.52
C ILE A 346 10.18 2.96 -56.94
N SER A 347 9.50 3.80 -57.75
CA SER A 347 8.22 4.44 -57.37
C SER A 347 7.16 3.43 -56.96
N ASP A 348 6.98 2.39 -57.76
CA ASP A 348 5.91 1.41 -57.60
C ASP A 348 6.19 0.53 -56.38
N ILE A 349 7.49 0.29 -56.10
CA ILE A 349 7.94 -0.50 -54.96
C ILE A 349 7.84 0.30 -53.66
N LEU A 350 8.16 1.60 -53.67
CA LEU A 350 7.94 2.49 -52.53
C LEU A 350 6.46 2.61 -52.16
N VAL A 351 5.57 2.78 -53.15
CA VAL A 351 4.12 2.78 -52.93
C VAL A 351 3.65 1.44 -52.37
N THR A 352 4.14 0.32 -52.91
CA THR A 352 3.80 -1.02 -52.42
C THR A 352 4.26 -1.21 -50.97
N ALA A 353 5.48 -0.80 -50.63
CA ALA A 353 6.02 -0.88 -49.27
C ALA A 353 5.28 0.03 -48.28
N ALA A 354 4.86 1.22 -48.72
CA ALA A 354 4.03 2.13 -47.92
C ALA A 354 2.65 1.53 -47.63
N ASN A 355 2.00 0.95 -48.64
CA ASN A 355 0.70 0.29 -48.50
C ASN A 355 0.80 -0.95 -47.59
N ASP A 356 1.81 -1.81 -47.79
CA ASP A 356 2.08 -2.97 -46.93
C ASP A 356 2.31 -2.55 -45.47
N SER A 357 3.16 -1.54 -45.24
CA SER A 357 3.41 -1.02 -43.89
C SER A 357 2.15 -0.44 -43.24
N ARG A 358 1.28 0.23 -44.03
CA ARG A 358 0.00 0.78 -43.56
C ARG A 358 -1.00 -0.32 -43.22
N GLU A 359 -1.09 -1.35 -44.06
CA GLU A 359 -1.94 -2.51 -43.83
C GLU A 359 -1.52 -3.26 -42.56
N ILE A 360 -0.20 -3.48 -42.36
CA ILE A 360 0.31 -4.09 -41.12
C ILE A 360 -0.09 -3.26 -39.89
N LYS A 361 0.03 -1.93 -39.95
CA LYS A 361 -0.38 -1.07 -38.82
C LYS A 361 -1.89 -1.04 -38.60
N PHE A 362 -2.68 -1.12 -39.67
CA PHE A 362 -4.13 -1.27 -39.58
C PHE A 362 -4.51 -2.59 -38.88
N LEU A 363 -3.90 -3.71 -39.29
CA LEU A 363 -4.10 -5.02 -38.67
C LEU A 363 -3.63 -5.06 -37.20
N GLU A 364 -2.50 -4.42 -36.87
CA GLU A 364 -2.03 -4.28 -35.49
C GLU A 364 -3.05 -3.49 -34.64
N GLY A 365 -3.61 -2.41 -35.19
CA GLY A 365 -4.65 -1.61 -34.55
C GLY A 365 -5.94 -2.39 -34.31
N GLU A 366 -6.38 -3.18 -35.30
CA GLU A 366 -7.56 -4.05 -35.17
C GLU A 366 -7.34 -5.14 -34.12
N ARG A 367 -6.17 -5.80 -34.15
CA ARG A 367 -5.77 -6.76 -33.12
C ARG A 367 -5.74 -6.13 -31.73
N LYS A 368 -5.18 -4.93 -31.58
CA LYS A 368 -5.14 -4.22 -30.29
C LYS A 368 -6.54 -3.92 -29.76
N ARG A 369 -7.48 -3.48 -30.62
CA ARG A 369 -8.87 -3.24 -30.24
C ARG A 369 -9.59 -4.52 -29.83
N SER A 370 -9.41 -5.59 -30.59
CA SER A 370 -9.98 -6.90 -30.27
C SER A 370 -9.43 -7.43 -28.93
N ILE A 371 -8.12 -7.34 -28.69
CA ILE A 371 -7.54 -7.82 -27.42
C ILE A 371 -7.88 -6.92 -26.22
N SER A 372 -8.09 -5.61 -26.45
CA SER A 372 -8.43 -4.67 -25.37
C SER A 372 -9.73 -5.04 -24.64
N SER A 373 -10.71 -5.64 -25.34
CA SER A 373 -11.95 -6.11 -24.69
C SER A 373 -11.69 -7.29 -23.75
N TYR A 374 -10.86 -8.25 -24.14
CA TYR A 374 -10.47 -9.38 -23.30
C TYR A 374 -9.71 -8.93 -22.04
N ILE A 375 -8.80 -7.97 -22.16
CA ILE A 375 -8.11 -7.38 -21.00
C ILE A 375 -9.13 -6.76 -20.04
N SER A 376 -10.14 -6.06 -20.56
CA SER A 376 -11.19 -5.45 -19.73
C SER A 376 -11.99 -6.50 -18.94
N VAL A 377 -12.29 -7.66 -19.53
CA VAL A 377 -12.95 -8.77 -18.83
C VAL A 377 -12.11 -9.28 -17.65
N ILE A 378 -10.78 -9.41 -17.82
CA ILE A 378 -9.88 -9.83 -16.74
C ILE A 378 -9.88 -8.82 -15.60
N TRP A 379 -9.88 -7.52 -15.92
CA TRP A 379 -9.98 -6.44 -14.93
C TRP A 379 -11.29 -6.48 -14.16
N THR A 380 -12.42 -6.64 -14.85
CA THR A 380 -13.73 -6.76 -14.22
C THR A 380 -13.81 -8.00 -13.32
N SER A 381 -13.31 -9.15 -13.78
CA SER A 381 -13.30 -10.39 -13.00
C SER A 381 -12.48 -10.24 -11.72
N TYR A 382 -11.31 -9.61 -11.81
CA TYR A 382 -10.49 -9.31 -10.65
C TYR A 382 -11.19 -8.35 -9.67
N GLY A 383 -11.84 -7.30 -10.19
CA GLY A 383 -12.59 -6.35 -9.37
C GLY A 383 -13.76 -6.99 -8.63
N VAL A 384 -14.50 -7.90 -9.28
CA VAL A 384 -15.58 -8.66 -8.62
C VAL A 384 -15.02 -9.56 -7.52
N PHE A 385 -13.92 -10.27 -7.78
CA PHE A 385 -13.28 -11.11 -6.76
C PHE A 385 -12.81 -10.27 -5.56
N LEU A 386 -12.15 -9.14 -5.81
CA LEU A 386 -11.73 -8.20 -4.77
C LEU A 386 -12.94 -7.72 -3.94
N GLY A 387 -14.05 -7.37 -4.61
CA GLY A 387 -15.30 -6.97 -3.93
C GLY A 387 -15.87 -8.06 -3.03
N VAL A 388 -15.91 -9.32 -3.50
CA VAL A 388 -16.36 -10.46 -2.67
C VAL A 388 -15.47 -10.63 -1.45
N ILE A 389 -14.15 -10.57 -1.62
CA ILE A 389 -13.21 -10.70 -0.51
C ILE A 389 -13.37 -9.58 0.51
N VAL A 390 -13.60 -8.35 0.08
CA VAL A 390 -13.85 -7.20 0.97
C VAL A 390 -15.12 -7.41 1.79
N VAL A 391 -16.21 -7.86 1.15
CA VAL A 391 -17.47 -8.18 1.85
C VAL A 391 -17.26 -9.30 2.87
N LEU A 392 -16.56 -10.37 2.49
CA LEU A 392 -16.22 -11.45 3.43
C LEU A 392 -15.37 -10.94 4.59
N ALA A 393 -14.36 -10.11 4.32
CA ALA A 393 -13.49 -9.61 5.38
C ALA A 393 -14.24 -8.71 6.38
N LYS A 394 -15.21 -7.90 5.92
CA LYS A 394 -15.94 -6.96 6.79
C LYS A 394 -17.20 -7.51 7.45
N VAL A 395 -17.88 -8.45 6.83
CA VAL A 395 -19.13 -9.00 7.39
C VAL A 395 -18.89 -10.35 8.06
N PHE A 396 -18.12 -11.22 7.41
CA PHE A 396 -18.00 -12.61 7.83
C PHE A 396 -16.97 -12.81 8.94
N ILE A 397 -15.80 -12.15 8.86
CA ILE A 397 -14.76 -12.30 9.88
C ILE A 397 -15.24 -11.80 11.26
N PRO A 398 -15.82 -10.59 11.41
CA PRO A 398 -16.32 -10.14 12.70
C PRO A 398 -17.45 -11.01 13.25
N ALA A 399 -18.33 -11.54 12.38
CA ALA A 399 -19.40 -12.44 12.79
C ALA A 399 -18.86 -13.75 13.40
N ILE A 400 -17.82 -14.34 12.82
CA ILE A 400 -17.18 -15.54 13.38
C ILE A 400 -16.42 -15.21 14.66
N ALA A 401 -15.69 -14.11 14.68
CA ALA A 401 -14.91 -13.70 15.84
C ALA A 401 -15.80 -13.45 17.06
N GLY A 402 -16.91 -12.72 16.87
CA GLY A 402 -17.87 -12.39 17.92
C GLY A 402 -18.66 -13.59 18.45
N SER A 403 -18.90 -14.62 17.63
CA SER A 403 -19.54 -15.87 18.09
C SER A 403 -18.62 -16.76 18.94
N ASN A 404 -17.30 -16.54 18.90
CA ASN A 404 -16.33 -17.30 19.70
C ASN A 404 -16.00 -16.64 21.04
N SER A 405 -16.45 -15.40 21.28
CA SER A 405 -16.07 -14.56 22.41
C SER A 405 -17.13 -14.44 23.52
N GLU A 406 -18.23 -15.22 23.48
CA GLU A 406 -19.10 -15.34 24.66
C GLU A 406 -18.35 -16.12 25.76
N PRO A 407 -17.98 -15.51 26.89
CA PRO A 407 -17.28 -16.20 27.96
C PRO A 407 -18.24 -17.22 28.59
N GLY A 408 -17.88 -18.50 28.54
CA GLY A 408 -18.38 -19.45 29.52
C GLY A 408 -17.75 -19.13 30.87
N ASP A 409 -18.50 -19.31 31.95
CA ASP A 409 -18.19 -19.02 33.36
C ASP A 409 -16.94 -19.73 33.96
N ASP A 410 -16.08 -20.35 33.14
CA ASP A 410 -14.85 -21.02 33.57
C ASP A 410 -13.62 -20.35 32.94
N GLY A 411 -12.84 -19.67 33.80
CA GLY A 411 -11.69 -18.83 33.44
C GLY A 411 -10.44 -19.58 32.95
N ASP A 412 -10.53 -20.28 31.81
CA ASP A 412 -9.36 -20.78 31.07
C ASP A 412 -9.23 -20.03 29.73
N ALA A 413 -8.47 -18.94 29.75
CA ALA A 413 -8.09 -18.18 28.56
C ALA A 413 -7.02 -18.94 27.75
N GLY A 414 -7.43 -19.99 27.01
CA GLY A 414 -6.49 -20.73 26.16
C GLY A 414 -7.06 -21.89 25.34
N GLY A 415 -8.22 -22.45 25.71
CA GLY A 415 -8.84 -23.57 25.01
C GLY A 415 -10.05 -23.16 24.16
N GLY A 416 -10.05 -23.51 22.87
CA GLY A 416 -11.26 -23.36 22.05
C GLY A 416 -12.47 -24.04 22.68
N GLN A 417 -13.63 -23.38 22.67
CA GLN A 417 -14.83 -23.89 23.32
C GLN A 417 -15.26 -25.24 22.74
N GLN A 418 -15.42 -26.23 23.61
CA GLN A 418 -15.88 -27.57 23.24
C GLN A 418 -17.38 -27.70 23.55
N LEU A 419 -18.23 -27.41 22.55
CA LEU A 419 -19.63 -27.82 22.58
C LEU A 419 -19.74 -29.25 22.05
N GLY A 420 -19.69 -30.23 22.96
CA GLY A 420 -19.83 -31.65 22.64
C GLY A 420 -18.60 -32.25 21.94
N ASN A 421 -18.81 -32.90 20.79
CA ASN A 421 -17.73 -33.54 20.00
C ASN A 421 -17.18 -32.62 18.89
N MET A 422 -17.54 -31.32 18.89
CA MET A 422 -16.93 -30.31 18.03
C MET A 422 -16.09 -29.36 18.90
N VAL A 423 -14.79 -29.30 18.62
CA VAL A 423 -13.88 -28.31 19.19
C VAL A 423 -13.96 -27.07 18.31
N ILE A 424 -14.60 -26.01 18.80
CA ILE A 424 -14.59 -24.70 18.15
C ILE A 424 -13.23 -24.09 18.49
N ARG A 425 -12.26 -24.25 17.60
CA ARG A 425 -10.94 -23.64 17.78
C ARG A 425 -11.14 -22.13 17.84
N ASN A 426 -10.51 -21.47 18.82
CA ASN A 426 -10.38 -20.01 18.82
C ASN A 426 -9.78 -19.57 17.48
N ILE A 427 -10.58 -18.91 16.66
CA ILE A 427 -10.23 -18.50 15.30
C ILE A 427 -9.78 -17.05 15.36
N GLU A 428 -8.54 -16.81 14.97
CA GLU A 428 -7.97 -15.46 14.89
C GLU A 428 -8.42 -14.73 13.62
N PRO A 429 -9.04 -13.55 13.72
CA PRO A 429 -9.45 -12.72 12.58
C PRO A 429 -8.31 -12.40 11.61
N LEU A 430 -7.14 -12.07 12.17
CA LEU A 430 -5.95 -11.65 11.43
C LEU A 430 -5.43 -12.76 10.51
N PHE A 431 -5.56 -14.04 10.90
CA PHE A 431 -5.12 -15.17 10.08
C PHE A 431 -5.93 -15.27 8.78
N PHE A 432 -7.25 -15.14 8.85
CA PHE A 432 -8.13 -15.17 7.67
C PHE A 432 -7.89 -13.97 6.76
N LEU A 433 -7.77 -12.79 7.35
CA LEU A 433 -7.46 -11.55 6.63
C LEU A 433 -6.12 -11.66 5.89
N THR A 434 -5.12 -12.27 6.52
CA THR A 434 -3.81 -12.59 5.92
C THR A 434 -3.94 -13.49 4.69
N ILE A 435 -4.68 -14.60 4.79
CA ILE A 435 -4.89 -15.53 3.68
C ILE A 435 -5.62 -14.84 2.51
N PHE A 436 -6.67 -14.08 2.81
CA PHE A 436 -7.42 -13.35 1.79
C PHE A 436 -6.56 -12.32 1.07
N TYR A 437 -5.75 -11.55 1.81
CA TYR A 437 -4.84 -10.59 1.23
C TYR A 437 -3.78 -11.25 0.32
N TYR A 438 -3.16 -12.36 0.76
CA TYR A 438 -2.21 -13.10 -0.06
C TYR A 438 -2.87 -13.71 -1.29
N GLY A 439 -4.08 -14.27 -1.15
CA GLY A 439 -4.86 -14.82 -2.26
C GLY A 439 -5.17 -13.78 -3.33
N VAL A 440 -5.65 -12.60 -2.93
CA VAL A 440 -5.91 -11.47 -3.84
C VAL A 440 -4.63 -11.00 -4.53
N THR A 441 -3.52 -10.90 -3.80
CA THR A 441 -2.23 -10.47 -4.36
C THR A 441 -1.69 -11.48 -5.38
N MET A 442 -1.75 -12.78 -5.07
CA MET A 442 -1.32 -13.84 -5.99
C MET A 442 -2.22 -13.93 -7.22
N GLN A 443 -3.53 -13.73 -7.06
CA GLN A 443 -4.45 -13.68 -8.19
C GLN A 443 -4.20 -12.45 -9.08
N ALA A 444 -3.90 -11.29 -8.49
CA ALA A 444 -3.51 -10.09 -9.23
C ALA A 444 -2.27 -10.34 -10.11
N LEU A 445 -1.26 -11.02 -9.55
CA LEU A 445 -0.07 -11.42 -10.28
C LEU A 445 -0.42 -12.31 -11.48
N GLY A 446 -1.21 -13.37 -11.24
CA GLY A 446 -1.65 -14.31 -12.27
C GLY A 446 -2.48 -13.65 -13.37
N ASN A 447 -3.55 -12.95 -13.01
CA ASN A 447 -4.47 -12.28 -13.94
C ASN A 447 -3.77 -11.21 -14.77
N GLY A 448 -2.90 -10.40 -14.16
CA GLY A 448 -2.13 -9.39 -14.88
C GLY A 448 -1.11 -10.00 -15.87
N SER A 449 -0.45 -11.09 -15.47
CA SER A 449 0.48 -11.81 -16.35
C SER A 449 -0.24 -12.40 -17.57
N MET A 450 -1.43 -12.95 -17.36
CA MET A 450 -2.29 -13.49 -18.41
C MET A 450 -2.80 -12.40 -19.36
N ALA A 451 -3.21 -11.25 -18.82
CA ALA A 451 -3.61 -10.09 -19.62
C ALA A 451 -2.50 -9.64 -20.58
N GLY A 452 -1.23 -9.64 -20.13
CA GLY A 452 -0.09 -9.29 -20.99
C GLY A 452 0.27 -10.35 -22.03
N LEU A 453 0.18 -11.64 -21.65
CA LEU A 453 0.38 -12.75 -22.57
C LEU A 453 -0.63 -12.69 -23.73
N MET A 454 -1.90 -12.41 -23.43
CA MET A 454 -2.92 -12.21 -24.46
C MET A 454 -2.63 -10.97 -25.32
N ALA A 455 -2.24 -9.83 -24.71
CA ALA A 455 -1.99 -8.57 -25.40
C ALA A 455 -0.82 -8.62 -26.40
N THR A 456 0.29 -9.22 -25.98
CA THR A 456 1.58 -9.07 -26.68
C THR A 456 2.29 -10.40 -26.96
N GLY A 457 1.75 -11.53 -26.47
CA GLY A 457 2.42 -12.83 -26.53
C GLY A 457 3.59 -12.99 -25.55
N ARG A 458 3.83 -12.01 -24.66
CA ARG A 458 4.94 -12.02 -23.70
C ARG A 458 4.44 -11.79 -22.28
N PHE A 459 4.89 -12.61 -21.34
CA PHE A 459 4.59 -12.46 -19.91
C PHE A 459 5.09 -11.13 -19.34
N THR A 460 6.24 -10.63 -19.82
CA THR A 460 6.89 -9.42 -19.30
C THR A 460 6.04 -8.15 -19.46
N SER A 461 5.23 -8.08 -20.53
CA SER A 461 4.30 -6.96 -20.73
C SER A 461 3.05 -7.05 -19.85
N GLY A 462 2.78 -8.20 -19.22
CA GLY A 462 1.67 -8.38 -18.28
C GLY A 462 1.97 -7.89 -16.87
N MET A 463 3.25 -7.78 -16.52
CA MET A 463 3.69 -7.35 -15.20
C MET A 463 3.20 -5.94 -14.83
N LYS A 464 2.98 -5.06 -15.80
CA LYS A 464 2.31 -3.77 -15.57
C LYS A 464 0.84 -3.94 -15.17
N HIS A 465 0.11 -4.92 -15.71
CA HIS A 465 -1.28 -5.11 -15.31
C HIS A 465 -1.31 -5.74 -13.91
N SER A 466 -0.40 -6.68 -13.64
CA SER A 466 -0.23 -7.30 -12.33
C SER A 466 0.04 -6.26 -11.24
N GLY A 467 1.01 -5.36 -11.44
CA GLY A 467 1.31 -4.37 -10.40
C GLY A 467 0.22 -3.31 -10.24
N LEU A 468 -0.60 -2.99 -11.26
CA LEU A 468 -1.74 -2.06 -11.08
C LEU A 468 -2.81 -2.73 -10.22
N MET A 469 -3.08 -4.01 -10.48
CA MET A 469 -4.03 -4.80 -9.69
C MET A 469 -3.55 -4.97 -8.23
N ILE A 470 -2.25 -5.23 -8.02
CA ILE A 470 -1.65 -5.29 -6.68
C ILE A 470 -1.78 -3.94 -5.97
N LEU A 471 -1.49 -2.83 -6.66
CA LEU A 471 -1.66 -1.49 -6.09
C LEU A 471 -3.12 -1.23 -5.70
N MET A 472 -4.08 -1.65 -6.54
CA MET A 472 -5.50 -1.56 -6.23
C MET A 472 -5.87 -2.39 -4.99
N ALA A 473 -5.34 -3.62 -4.85
CA ALA A 473 -5.54 -4.43 -3.65
C ALA A 473 -4.96 -3.79 -2.40
N ILE A 474 -3.73 -3.26 -2.45
CA ILE A 474 -3.11 -2.56 -1.32
C ILE A 474 -4.01 -1.40 -0.88
N LEU A 475 -4.43 -0.54 -1.80
CA LEU A 475 -5.29 0.60 -1.48
C LEU A 475 -6.64 0.15 -0.90
N CYS A 476 -7.28 -0.86 -1.52
CA CYS A 476 -8.57 -1.36 -1.07
C CYS A 476 -8.50 -1.98 0.33
N PHE A 477 -7.47 -2.78 0.62
CA PHE A 477 -7.30 -3.38 1.94
C PHE A 477 -6.96 -2.34 3.01
N ASN A 478 -6.06 -1.39 2.74
CA ASN A 478 -5.71 -0.36 3.72
C ASN A 478 -6.87 0.58 4.05
N ILE A 479 -7.67 0.97 3.06
CA ILE A 479 -8.78 1.92 3.28
C ILE A 479 -10.00 1.22 3.85
N ILE A 480 -10.31 0.02 3.35
CA ILE A 480 -11.56 -0.65 3.69
C ILE A 480 -11.34 -1.73 4.73
N VAL A 481 -10.44 -2.69 4.51
CA VAL A 481 -10.40 -3.96 5.26
C VAL A 481 -9.63 -3.85 6.59
N PHE A 482 -8.51 -3.13 6.60
CA PHE A 482 -7.64 -2.96 7.76
C PHE A 482 -8.24 -1.96 8.76
N SER A 483 -9.33 -2.36 9.43
CA SER A 483 -9.84 -1.65 10.60
C SER A 483 -9.20 -2.18 11.89
N PRO A 484 -9.06 -1.34 12.94
CA PRO A 484 -8.43 -1.71 14.21
C PRO A 484 -8.92 -3.07 14.77
N ASP A 485 -10.24 -3.28 14.78
CA ASP A 485 -10.90 -4.49 15.28
C ASP A 485 -10.41 -5.79 14.62
N LEU A 486 -10.03 -5.74 13.34
CA LEU A 486 -9.64 -6.91 12.55
C LEU A 486 -8.13 -7.18 12.59
N ILE A 487 -7.34 -6.15 12.90
CA ILE A 487 -5.87 -6.22 12.94
C ILE A 487 -5.38 -6.76 14.30
N GLY A 488 -6.26 -6.83 15.29
CA GLY A 488 -5.94 -7.22 16.65
C GLY A 488 -5.33 -6.07 17.47
N ILE A 489 -5.76 -4.84 17.16
CA ILE A 489 -5.55 -3.69 18.05
C ILE A 489 -6.60 -3.81 19.15
N THR A 490 -6.13 -3.69 20.38
CA THR A 490 -6.94 -3.62 21.61
C THR A 490 -7.92 -2.46 21.50
N THR A 491 -9.20 -2.73 21.72
CA THR A 491 -10.20 -1.67 21.80
C THR A 491 -10.04 -0.98 23.15
N LEU A 492 -9.84 0.34 23.13
CA LEU A 492 -9.71 1.12 24.36
C LEU A 492 -10.94 0.91 25.26
N PRO A 493 -10.76 0.55 26.54
CA PRO A 493 -11.86 0.54 27.48
C PRO A 493 -12.34 1.97 27.65
N ALA A 494 -13.64 2.16 27.73
CA ALA A 494 -14.19 3.48 27.96
C ALA A 494 -14.25 3.75 29.47
N LEU A 495 -13.72 4.88 29.91
CA LEU A 495 -13.96 5.41 31.26
C LEU A 495 -15.40 5.94 31.29
N LYS A 496 -16.37 5.04 31.48
CA LYS A 496 -17.80 5.36 31.41
C LYS A 496 -18.38 5.53 32.81
N PRO A 497 -19.21 6.56 33.02
CA PRO A 497 -19.96 6.66 34.24
C PRO A 497 -21.00 5.54 34.32
N ALA A 498 -21.27 5.06 35.52
CA ALA A 498 -22.38 4.18 35.82
C ALA A 498 -23.71 4.91 35.54
N ALA A 499 -24.74 4.12 35.24
CA ALA A 499 -26.06 4.67 34.93
C ALA A 499 -26.67 5.35 36.16
N GLY A 500 -26.98 6.63 36.02
CA GLY A 500 -27.61 7.46 37.05
C GLY A 500 -26.61 8.18 37.95
N THR A 501 -27.10 9.26 38.57
CA THR A 501 -26.41 10.01 39.61
C THR A 501 -27.00 9.66 40.98
N PHE A 502 -26.25 9.91 42.04
CA PHE A 502 -26.70 9.73 43.41
C PHE A 502 -26.41 10.98 44.24
N SER A 503 -27.17 11.20 45.31
CA SER A 503 -26.88 12.24 46.29
C SER A 503 -26.14 11.60 47.48
N PRO A 504 -24.88 11.97 47.75
CA PRO A 504 -24.08 11.44 48.86
C PRO A 504 -24.50 11.97 50.24
#